data_AF-A0A2I0DCW4-F1
#
_entry.id   AF-A0A2I0DCW4-F1
#
_cell.length_a   1.000
_cell.length_b   1.000
_cell.length_c   1.000
_cell.angle_alpha   90.00
_cell.angle_beta   90.00
_cell.angle_gamma   90.00
#
_symmetry.space_group_name_H-M   'P 1'
#
loop_
_entity.id
_entity.type
_entity.pdbx_description
1 polymer ?
#
loop_
_entity_poly.entity_id
_entity_poly.type
_entity_poly.pdbx_seq_one_letter_code
_entity_poly.pdbx_strand_id
1 'polypeptide(L)' 'MNKAIKYFGIDISHLVFDVTDSDGNYYQFKNNLSGSKKFVKLLDM' A
#
# COMPACT_ATOMS: atom_id res chain seq x y z
N MET A 1 -13.27 11.27 17.09
CA MET A 1 -12.41 10.98 15.92
C MET A 1 -11.41 9.92 16.36
N ASN A 2 -11.76 8.64 16.25
CA ASN A 2 -10.83 7.55 16.58
C ASN A 2 -9.82 7.48 15.43
N LYS A 3 -8.58 7.90 15.67
CA LYS A 3 -7.49 7.70 14.72
C LYS A 3 -7.22 6.20 14.66
N ALA A 4 -7.81 5.51 13.69
CA ALA A 4 -7.33 4.19 13.30
C ALA A 4 -5.93 4.40 12.69
N ILE A 5 -4.89 3.99 13.42
CA ILE A 5 -3.53 4.00 12.91
C ILE A 5 -3.36 2.70 12.13
N LYS A 6 -3.51 2.75 10.80
CA LYS A 6 -3.19 1.62 9.92
C LYS A 6 -1.71 1.69 9.56
N TYR A 7 -0.99 0.60 9.80
CA TYR A 7 0.42 0.46 9.44
C TYR A 7 0.54 -0.43 8.20
N PHE A 8 1.34 0.02 7.25
CA PHE A 8 1.68 -0.75 6.07
C PHE A 8 3.19 -0.98 6.02
N GLY A 9 3.61 -2.23 5.83
CA GLY A 9 4.96 -2.56 5.42
C GLY A 9 5.07 -2.38 3.91
N ILE A 10 6.10 -1.68 3.44
CA ILE A 10 6.31 -1.44 2.01
C ILE A 10 7.73 -1.85 1.65
N ASP A 11 7.86 -2.71 0.64
CA ASP A 11 9.14 -3.06 0.02
C ASP A 11 9.15 -2.57 -1.44
N ILE A 12 10.18 -1.84 -1.85
CA ILE A 12 10.21 -1.12 -3.14
C ILE A 12 11.36 -1.64 -4.00
N SER A 13 11.01 -2.10 -5.19
CA SER A 13 11.94 -2.46 -6.25
C SER A 13 11.88 -1.46 -7.41
N HIS A 14 12.71 -1.67 -8.44
CA HIS A 14 12.77 -0.81 -9.62
C HIS A 14 11.42 -0.68 -10.35
N LEU A 15 10.64 -1.77 -10.46
CA LEU A 15 9.42 -1.79 -11.28
C LEU A 15 8.13 -1.92 -10.48
N VAL A 16 8.21 -2.43 -9.25
CA VAL A 16 7.04 -2.70 -8.40
C VAL A 16 7.35 -2.41 -6.94
N PHE A 17 6.31 -2.23 -6.13
CA PHE A 17 6.41 -2.23 -4.69
C PHE A 17 5.36 -3.16 -4.09
N ASP A 18 5.78 -3.92 -3.08
CA ASP A 18 4.93 -4.81 -2.30
C ASP A 18 4.45 -4.07 -1.06
N VAL A 19 3.21 -4.31 -0.68
CA VAL A 19 2.54 -3.71 0.46
C VAL A 19 1.92 -4.82 1.29
N THR A 20 2.19 -4.79 2.59
CA THR A 20 1.52 -5.65 3.56
C THR A 20 0.82 -4.80 4.62
N ASP A 21 -0.39 -5.17 5.01
CA ASP A 21 -1.11 -4.52 6.11
C ASP A 21 -0.93 -5.29 7.43
N SER A 22 -1.49 -4.74 8.51
CA SER A 22 -1.44 -5.36 9.84
C SER A 22 -2.18 -6.70 9.94
N ASP A 23 -3.09 -6.97 9.02
CA ASP A 23 -3.93 -8.17 9.00
C ASP A 23 -3.29 -9.29 8.18
N GLY A 24 -2.13 -9.03 7.56
CA GLY A 24 -1.38 -9.97 6.74
C GLY A 24 -1.86 -10.06 5.30
N ASN A 25 -2.64 -9.08 4.81
CA ASN A 25 -2.94 -8.98 3.38
C ASN A 25 -1.71 -8.51 2.62
N TYR A 26 -1.54 -9.02 1.39
CA TYR A 26 -0.44 -8.69 0.50
C TYR A 26 -0.95 -8.09 -0.79
N TYR A 27 -0.35 -6.98 -1.20
CA TYR A 27 -0.63 -6.27 -2.44
C TYR A 27 0.66 -5.96 -3.17
N GLN A 28 0.63 -5.98 -4.50
CA GLN A 28 1.76 -5.53 -5.32
C GLN A 28 1.27 -4.48 -6.32
N PHE A 29 2.01 -3.38 -6.41
CA PHE A 29 1.70 -2.28 -7.31
C PHE A 29 2.89 -1.96 -8.19
N LYS A 30 2.63 -1.41 -9.39
CA LYS A 30 3.70 -0.89 -10.25
C LYS A 30 4.32 0.35 -9.61
N ASN A 31 5.65 0.48 -9.69
CA ASN A 31 6.38 1.66 -9.28
C ASN A 31 6.23 2.79 -10.33
N ASN A 32 5.00 3.23 -10.52
CA ASN A 32 4.64 4.34 -11.40
C ASN A 32 3.35 4.99 -10.90
N LEU A 33 2.97 6.11 -11.52
CA LEU A 33 1.81 6.92 -11.13
C LEU A 33 0.50 6.11 -11.09
N SER A 34 0.33 5.12 -11.96
CA SER A 34 -0.86 4.26 -11.97
C SER A 34 -0.92 3.35 -10.75
N GLY A 35 0.22 2.76 -10.36
CA GLY A 35 0.32 1.94 -9.15
C GLY A 35 0.11 2.76 -7.87
N SER A 36 0.70 3.95 -7.78
CA SER A 36 0.49 4.84 -6.62
C SER A 36 -0.98 5.25 -6.46
N LYS A 37 -1.70 5.53 -7.56
CA LYS A 37 -3.15 5.83 -7.50
C LYS A 37 -3.97 4.65 -6.97
N LYS A 38 -3.56 3.41 -7.26
CA LYS A 38 -4.22 2.21 -6.72
C LYS A 38 -3.92 2.04 -5.23
N PHE A 39 -2.70 2.33 -4.80
CA PHE A 39 -2.33 2.28 -3.39
C PHE A 39 -3.07 3.32 -2.54
N VAL A 40 -3.22 4.57 -3.02
CA VAL A 40 -3.97 5.62 -2.29
C VAL A 40 -5.41 5.20 -2.01
N LYS A 41 -6.08 4.52 -2.94
CA LYS A 41 -7.44 3.99 -2.72
C LYS A 41 -7.51 2.98 -1.57
N LEU A 42 -6.41 2.29 -1.27
CA LEU A 42 -6.29 1.33 -0.19
C LEU A 42 -6.12 2.02 1.18
N LEU A 43 -5.62 3.25 1.19
CA LEU A 43 -5.47 4.08 2.40
C LEU A 43 -6.78 4.75 2.84
N ASP A 44 -7.67 5.03 1.89
CA ASP A 44 -8.99 5.66 2.12
C ASP A 44 -10.10 4.66 2.48
N MET A 45 -9.82 3.35 2.45
CA MET A 45 -10.74 2.29 2.93
C MET A 45 -10.58 2.04 4.43
#